data_AF-A0A2N2LZ04-F1
#
_entry.id   AF-A0A2N2LZ04-F1
#
_cell.length_a   1.000
_cell.length_b   1.000
_cell.length_c   1.000
_cell.angle_alpha   90.00
_cell.angle_beta   90.00
_cell.angle_gamma   90.00
#
_symmetry.space_group_name_H-M   'P 1'
#
loop_
_entity.id
_entity.type
_entity.pdbx_description
1 polymer ?
#
loop_
_entity_poly.entity_id
_entity_poly.type
_entity_poly.pdbx_seq_one_letter_code
_entity_poly.pdbx_strand_id
1 'polypeptide(L)'
;MKIGIYNRWLHTLGGGEKHSLAMASLLSKENDVEVISHKEILKSSAEERLNLDLSKVNFVFIQDRPAYMISELTSAYDLFINSSFMDFFPCYSAKSMDLIFFPARIEELTFNKTKHKIGRIIKKWLSVPYIKQGVREIIVKDGYFSYLVDDNFSIELPKISETLPIFLSLKPHCEIETNVSLFINGKEIQTQHNDGHTNTCFDVLVGPSEKNMILTIQIHDEEGKRIPADLEINRLMLFNNRYKLFVN
;
A
#
# COMPACT_ATOMS: atom_id res chain seq x y z
N MET A 1 8.61 25.78 -12.91
CA MET A 1 8.86 24.42 -12.36
C MET A 1 7.73 23.49 -12.79
N LYS A 2 7.96 22.18 -12.79
CA LYS A 2 6.87 21.19 -12.90
C LYS A 2 6.36 20.84 -11.50
N ILE A 3 5.09 21.11 -11.24
CA ILE A 3 4.44 20.95 -9.93
C ILE A 3 3.32 19.93 -10.04
N GLY A 4 3.37 18.90 -9.19
CA GLY A 4 2.30 17.91 -9.06
C GLY A 4 1.48 18.17 -7.80
N ILE A 5 0.16 18.23 -7.92
CA ILE A 5 -0.77 18.35 -6.78
C ILE A 5 -1.66 17.12 -6.75
N TYR A 6 -1.48 16.26 -5.75
CA TYR A 6 -2.26 15.03 -5.61
C TYR A 6 -3.49 15.24 -4.74
N ASN A 7 -4.65 14.85 -5.26
CA ASN A 7 -5.89 14.78 -4.50
C ASN A 7 -6.73 13.58 -4.97
N ARG A 8 -6.71 12.47 -4.20
CA ARG A 8 -7.52 11.27 -4.48
C ARG A 8 -9.02 11.57 -4.55
N TRP A 9 -9.47 12.53 -3.75
CA TRP A 9 -10.87 12.86 -3.55
C TRP A 9 -11.35 14.04 -4.41
N LEU A 10 -10.56 14.45 -5.41
CA LEU A 10 -10.85 15.63 -6.24
C LEU A 10 -12.25 15.63 -6.85
N HIS A 11 -12.79 14.46 -7.17
CA HIS A 11 -14.11 14.28 -7.76
C HIS A 11 -15.27 14.70 -6.86
N THR A 12 -15.04 14.84 -5.55
CA THR A 12 -16.06 15.31 -4.61
C THR A 12 -16.35 16.80 -4.78
N LEU A 13 -15.38 17.56 -5.30
CA LEU A 13 -15.46 19.00 -5.54
C LEU A 13 -16.05 19.73 -4.33
N GLY A 14 -15.57 19.39 -3.13
CA GLY A 14 -15.98 19.95 -1.85
C GLY A 14 -15.08 21.11 -1.41
N GLY A 15 -15.13 21.40 -0.10
CA GLY A 15 -14.36 22.49 0.49
C GLY A 15 -12.84 22.27 0.42
N GLY A 16 -12.35 21.07 0.72
CA GLY A 16 -10.93 20.74 0.64
C GLY A 16 -10.40 20.85 -0.79
N GLU A 17 -11.18 20.36 -1.75
CA GLU A 17 -10.86 20.41 -3.18
C GLU A 17 -10.74 21.86 -3.65
N LYS A 18 -11.66 22.74 -3.21
CA LYS A 18 -11.60 24.17 -3.51
C LYS A 18 -10.27 24.79 -3.12
N HIS A 19 -9.74 24.47 -1.95
CA HIS A 19 -8.46 24.99 -1.51
C HIS A 19 -7.30 24.42 -2.34
N SER A 20 -7.28 23.11 -2.59
CA SER A 20 -6.23 22.48 -3.41
C SER A 20 -6.20 23.06 -4.84
N LEU A 21 -7.37 23.30 -5.45
CA LEU A 21 -7.49 23.86 -6.80
C LEU A 21 -7.27 25.37 -6.84
N ALA A 22 -7.59 26.12 -5.77
CA ALA A 22 -7.25 27.53 -5.68
C ALA A 22 -5.72 27.73 -5.64
N MET A 23 -5.01 26.87 -4.91
CA MET A 23 -3.55 26.84 -4.91
C MET A 23 -3.00 26.46 -6.29
N ALA A 24 -3.57 25.43 -6.95
CA ALA A 24 -3.19 25.04 -8.31
C ALA A 24 -3.35 26.21 -9.31
N SER A 25 -4.48 26.90 -9.26
CA SER A 25 -4.78 28.09 -10.08
C SER A 25 -3.71 29.17 -9.90
N LEU A 26 -3.36 29.50 -8.64
CA LEU A 26 -2.33 30.50 -8.35
C LEU A 26 -0.94 30.09 -8.85
N LEU A 27 -0.53 28.85 -8.58
CA LEU A 27 0.80 28.34 -8.96
C LEU A 27 0.95 28.23 -10.49
N SER A 28 -0.14 27.90 -11.20
CA SER A 28 -0.15 27.73 -12.66
C SER A 28 0.08 29.01 -13.45
N LYS A 29 0.08 30.18 -12.78
CA LYS A 29 0.39 31.46 -13.43
C LYS A 29 1.83 31.53 -13.93
N GLU A 30 2.75 30.86 -13.24
CA GLU A 30 4.20 30.91 -13.50
C GLU A 30 4.84 29.52 -13.61
N ASN A 31 4.07 28.45 -13.45
CA ASN A 31 4.57 27.08 -13.41
C ASN A 31 3.70 26.14 -14.24
N ASP A 32 4.28 25.01 -14.63
CA ASP A 32 3.52 23.88 -15.19
C ASP A 32 2.93 23.08 -14.03
N VAL A 33 1.60 23.11 -13.90
CA VAL A 33 0.89 22.52 -12.77
C VAL A 33 -0.02 21.41 -13.26
N GLU A 34 0.21 20.21 -12.75
CA GLU A 34 -0.65 19.05 -12.92
C GLU A 34 -1.38 18.75 -11.60
N VAL A 35 -2.70 18.61 -11.67
CA VAL A 35 -3.53 18.11 -10.56
C VAL A 35 -3.90 16.67 -10.86
N ILE A 36 -3.50 15.77 -9.96
CA ILE A 36 -3.54 14.32 -10.14
C ILE A 36 -4.68 13.74 -9.30
N SER A 37 -5.54 12.94 -9.94
CA SER A 37 -6.71 12.31 -9.32
C SER A 37 -6.88 10.86 -9.79
N HIS A 38 -7.55 10.05 -8.98
CA HIS A 38 -7.94 8.68 -9.30
C HIS A 38 -9.29 8.54 -9.99
N LYS A 39 -9.91 9.67 -10.32
CA LYS A 39 -11.11 9.74 -11.16
C LYS A 39 -10.97 10.86 -12.17
N GLU A 40 -11.42 10.60 -13.39
CA GLU A 40 -11.53 11.62 -14.42
C GLU A 40 -12.52 12.70 -13.99
N ILE A 41 -12.12 13.95 -14.18
CA ILE A 41 -12.91 15.12 -13.79
C ILE A 41 -12.87 16.10 -14.95
N LEU A 42 -14.04 16.53 -15.38
CA LEU A 42 -14.15 17.60 -16.36
C LEU A 42 -13.72 18.91 -15.70
N LYS A 43 -12.64 19.50 -16.21
CA LYS A 43 -12.09 20.78 -15.73
C LYS A 43 -13.19 21.86 -15.66
N SER A 44 -14.00 21.99 -16.70
CA SER A 44 -15.09 22.97 -16.76
C SER A 44 -16.10 22.81 -15.61
N SER A 45 -16.42 21.57 -15.23
CA SER A 45 -17.30 21.30 -14.09
C SER A 45 -16.67 21.72 -12.76
N ALA A 46 -15.34 21.57 -12.61
CA ALA A 46 -14.62 22.04 -11.43
C ALA A 46 -14.55 23.57 -11.39
N GLU A 47 -14.28 24.23 -12.52
CA GLU A 47 -14.25 25.69 -12.65
C GLU A 47 -15.59 26.32 -12.28
N GLU A 48 -16.69 25.83 -12.85
CA GLU A 48 -18.04 26.32 -12.60
C GLU A 48 -18.43 26.13 -11.13
N ARG A 49 -18.26 24.90 -10.61
CA ARG A 49 -18.70 24.57 -9.25
C ARG A 49 -17.92 25.32 -8.18
N LEU A 50 -16.62 25.49 -8.37
CA LEU A 50 -15.73 26.05 -7.35
C LEU A 50 -15.48 27.55 -7.55
N ASN A 51 -15.91 28.10 -8.69
CA ASN A 51 -15.69 29.47 -9.13
C ASN A 51 -14.19 29.82 -9.13
N LEU A 52 -13.41 29.04 -9.88
CA LEU A 52 -11.95 29.17 -10.01
C LEU A 52 -11.56 29.20 -11.49
N ASP A 53 -10.53 29.96 -11.83
CA ASP A 53 -9.87 29.90 -13.13
C ASP A 53 -8.85 28.76 -13.13
N LEU A 54 -9.13 27.68 -13.86
CA LEU A 54 -8.27 26.50 -13.98
C LEU A 54 -7.77 26.34 -15.42
N SER A 55 -7.87 27.39 -16.24
CA SER A 55 -7.51 27.37 -17.66
C SER A 55 -6.08 26.88 -17.88
N LYS A 56 -5.15 27.28 -17.00
CA LYS A 56 -3.72 26.92 -17.01
C LYS A 56 -3.36 25.68 -16.19
N VAL A 57 -4.33 25.02 -15.54
CA VAL A 57 -4.09 23.84 -14.71
C VAL A 57 -4.32 22.57 -15.52
N ASN A 58 -3.37 21.65 -15.54
CA ASN A 58 -3.53 20.36 -16.22
C ASN A 58 -4.17 19.34 -15.29
N PHE A 59 -5.23 18.65 -15.72
CA PHE A 59 -5.86 17.59 -14.94
C PHE A 59 -5.33 16.25 -15.43
N VAL A 60 -4.75 15.46 -14.53
CA VAL A 60 -4.14 14.16 -14.84
C VAL A 60 -4.92 13.09 -14.09
N PHE A 61 -5.52 12.19 -14.86
CA PHE A 61 -6.10 10.97 -14.34
C PHE A 61 -5.05 9.87 -14.27
N ILE A 62 -4.96 9.22 -13.13
CA ILE A 62 -4.21 7.98 -12.96
C ILE A 62 -5.17 6.91 -12.43
N GLN A 63 -5.02 5.67 -12.86
CA GLN A 63 -5.77 4.56 -12.27
C GLN A 63 -5.52 4.50 -10.76
N ASP A 64 -6.49 4.00 -9.99
CA ASP A 64 -6.29 3.78 -8.56
C ASP A 64 -5.08 2.87 -8.31
N ARG A 65 -4.20 3.32 -7.43
CA ARG A 65 -2.90 2.70 -7.18
C ARG A 65 -2.54 2.77 -5.69
N PRO A 66 -1.77 1.79 -5.22
CA PRO A 66 -1.19 1.80 -3.87
C PRO A 66 -0.28 3.00 -3.63
N ALA A 67 -0.18 3.40 -2.36
CA ALA A 67 0.67 4.48 -1.86
C ALA A 67 2.13 4.44 -2.39
N TYR A 68 2.76 3.27 -2.48
CA TYR A 68 4.15 3.17 -2.95
C TYR A 68 4.29 3.49 -4.44
N MET A 69 3.32 3.13 -5.29
CA MET A 69 3.35 3.49 -6.71
C MET A 69 3.10 5.00 -6.91
N ILE A 70 2.32 5.63 -6.01
CA ILE A 70 2.19 7.09 -5.99
C ILE A 70 3.52 7.74 -5.61
N SER A 71 4.26 7.14 -4.68
CA SER A 71 5.59 7.63 -4.26
C SER A 71 6.54 7.72 -5.46
N GLU A 72 6.57 6.69 -6.31
CA GLU A 72 7.37 6.68 -7.54
C GLU A 72 6.98 7.79 -8.52
N LEU A 73 5.67 8.01 -8.75
CA LEU A 73 5.18 9.08 -9.61
C LEU A 73 5.68 10.47 -9.19
N THR A 74 5.90 10.68 -7.89
CA THR A 74 6.32 11.99 -7.39
C THR A 74 7.70 12.41 -7.89
N SER A 75 8.57 11.48 -8.30
CA SER A 75 9.92 11.81 -8.80
C SER A 75 9.91 12.57 -10.12
N ALA A 76 8.77 12.60 -10.83
CA ALA A 76 8.60 13.34 -12.08
C ALA A 76 8.41 14.86 -11.88
N TYR A 77 8.33 15.33 -10.63
CA TYR A 77 8.01 16.72 -10.29
C TYR A 77 9.16 17.40 -9.54
N ASP A 78 9.34 18.70 -9.79
CA ASP A 78 10.28 19.53 -9.02
C ASP A 78 9.75 19.82 -7.61
N LEU A 79 8.43 19.98 -7.51
CA LEU A 79 7.67 20.14 -6.27
C LEU A 79 6.43 19.25 -6.34
N PHE A 80 6.21 18.44 -5.31
CA PHE A 80 5.00 17.64 -5.17
C PHE A 80 4.22 18.08 -3.93
N ILE A 81 2.92 18.31 -4.10
CA ILE A 81 2.03 18.73 -3.03
C ILE A 81 0.96 17.66 -2.85
N ASN A 82 0.98 16.98 -1.70
CA ASN A 82 -0.08 16.06 -1.34
C ASN A 82 -1.19 16.83 -0.61
N SER A 83 -2.37 16.88 -1.21
CA SER A 83 -3.57 17.52 -0.66
C SER A 83 -4.69 16.53 -0.36
N SER A 84 -4.39 15.24 -0.42
CA SER A 84 -5.37 14.19 -0.20
C SER A 84 -5.54 13.90 1.29
N PHE A 85 -6.78 13.77 1.73
CA PHE A 85 -7.10 13.53 3.14
C PHE A 85 -6.69 12.11 3.56
N MET A 86 -5.87 12.01 4.61
CA MET A 86 -5.37 10.77 5.21
C MET A 86 -4.53 9.86 4.31
N ASP A 87 -4.10 10.34 3.14
CA ASP A 87 -3.13 9.62 2.31
C ASP A 87 -1.72 10.06 2.69
N PHE A 88 -0.95 9.15 3.27
CA PHE A 88 0.46 9.39 3.62
C PHE A 88 1.33 8.40 2.86
N PHE A 89 2.26 8.92 2.07
CA PHE A 89 3.22 8.12 1.33
C PHE A 89 4.55 8.88 1.17
N PRO A 90 5.69 8.17 1.06
CA PRO A 90 6.97 8.80 0.79
C PRO A 90 6.92 9.67 -0.47
N CYS A 91 7.55 10.83 -0.41
CA CYS A 91 7.69 11.70 -1.57
C CYS A 91 9.15 11.65 -2.06
N TYR A 92 9.32 11.46 -3.37
CA TYR A 92 10.61 11.32 -4.07
C TYR A 92 10.92 12.54 -4.96
N SER A 93 10.06 13.57 -5.01
CA SER A 93 10.42 14.85 -5.60
C SER A 93 11.50 15.56 -4.77
N ALA A 94 12.26 16.46 -5.40
CA ALA A 94 13.29 17.23 -4.71
C ALA A 94 12.71 18.14 -3.60
N LYS A 95 11.46 18.58 -3.76
CA LYS A 95 10.72 19.37 -2.77
C LYS A 95 9.33 18.78 -2.59
N SER A 96 8.83 18.73 -1.36
CA SER A 96 7.48 18.25 -1.06
C SER A 96 6.74 19.16 -0.08
N MET A 97 5.41 19.14 -0.15
CA MET A 97 4.50 19.80 0.80
C MET A 97 3.29 18.93 1.06
N ASP A 98 2.77 18.96 2.30
CA ASP A 98 1.48 18.38 2.65
C ASP A 98 0.49 19.49 2.98
N LEU A 99 -0.67 19.47 2.34
CA LEU A 99 -1.76 20.40 2.60
C LEU A 99 -2.78 19.76 3.55
N ILE A 100 -2.72 20.17 4.82
CA ILE A 100 -3.57 19.62 5.89
C ILE A 100 -4.74 20.58 6.13
N PHE A 101 -5.93 20.19 5.69
CA PHE A 101 -7.16 20.96 5.92
C PHE A 101 -7.73 20.82 7.33
N PHE A 102 -7.68 19.61 7.86
CA PHE A 102 -8.14 19.29 9.20
C PHE A 102 -6.95 18.72 9.97
N PRO A 103 -6.41 19.42 10.96
CA PRO A 103 -5.38 18.84 11.80
C PRO A 103 -6.00 17.65 12.55
N ALA A 104 -5.67 16.43 12.12
CA ALA A 104 -5.94 15.26 12.92
C ALA A 104 -5.12 15.38 14.21
N ARG A 105 -5.74 15.13 15.37
CA ARG A 105 -5.00 15.02 16.62
C ARG A 105 -4.06 13.82 16.49
N ILE A 106 -2.78 14.07 16.28
CA ILE A 106 -1.75 13.10 16.61
C ILE A 106 -1.76 13.04 18.13
N GLU A 107 -2.36 12.00 18.71
CA GLU A 107 -2.42 11.84 20.17
C GLU A 107 -1.02 11.66 20.75
N GLU A 108 -0.33 12.77 21.03
CA GLU A 108 0.87 12.81 21.85
C GLU A 108 0.49 12.68 23.32
N LEU A 109 0.14 11.47 23.73
CA LEU A 109 0.02 11.12 25.14
C LEU A 109 1.16 10.18 25.50
N THR A 110 1.88 10.48 26.58
CA THR A 110 2.95 9.64 27.15
C THR A 110 2.50 8.19 27.36
N PHE A 111 1.18 7.98 27.57
CA PHE A 111 0.52 6.68 27.64
C PHE A 111 0.64 5.87 26.34
N ASN A 112 0.66 6.54 25.18
CA ASN A 112 0.88 5.89 23.88
C ASN A 112 2.31 5.34 23.77
N LYS A 113 3.35 6.00 24.31
CA LYS A 113 4.71 5.44 24.30
C LYS A 113 4.79 4.12 25.09
N THR A 114 4.16 4.06 26.27
CA THR A 114 4.09 2.83 27.07
C THR A 114 3.23 1.76 26.38
N LYS A 115 2.06 2.12 25.86
CA LYS A 115 1.20 1.23 25.08
C LYS A 115 1.92 0.68 23.84
N HIS A 116 2.67 1.50 23.11
CA HIS A 116 3.49 1.06 21.98
C HIS A 116 4.61 0.13 22.44
N LYS A 117 5.29 0.41 23.56
CA LYS A 117 6.33 -0.47 24.11
C LYS A 117 5.76 -1.82 24.53
N ILE A 118 4.66 -1.83 25.27
CA ILE A 118 3.94 -3.06 25.66
C ILE A 118 3.46 -3.80 24.42
N GLY A 119 2.85 -3.10 23.46
CA GLY A 119 2.40 -3.66 22.20
C GLY A 119 3.53 -4.30 21.40
N ARG A 120 4.73 -3.69 21.37
CA ARG A 120 5.92 -4.30 20.75
C ARG A 120 6.38 -5.55 21.47
N ILE A 121 6.36 -5.57 22.80
CA ILE A 121 6.70 -6.76 23.60
C ILE A 121 5.69 -7.88 23.34
N ILE A 122 4.39 -7.59 23.39
CA ILE A 122 3.32 -8.56 23.12
C ILE A 122 3.43 -9.08 21.69
N LYS A 123 3.61 -8.21 20.69
CA LYS A 123 3.80 -8.63 19.29
C LYS A 123 5.00 -9.55 19.13
N LYS A 124 6.13 -9.25 19.79
CA LYS A 124 7.32 -10.12 19.77
C LYS A 124 7.05 -11.45 20.46
N TRP A 125 6.36 -11.45 21.61
CA TRP A 125 6.02 -12.65 22.36
C TRP A 125 5.04 -13.56 21.60
N LEU A 126 4.05 -12.95 20.93
CA LEU A 126 3.09 -13.63 20.06
C LEU A 126 3.64 -13.92 18.65
N SER A 127 4.92 -13.65 18.39
CA SER A 127 5.56 -13.83 17.09
C SER A 127 4.72 -13.25 15.92
N VAL A 128 4.10 -12.09 16.15
CA VAL A 128 3.19 -11.49 15.17
C VAL A 128 3.98 -11.10 13.93
N PRO A 129 3.60 -11.61 12.74
CA PRO A 129 4.27 -11.27 11.50
C PRO A 129 4.08 -9.78 11.21
N TYR A 130 5.10 -9.17 10.64
CA TYR A 130 5.07 -7.78 10.19
C TYR A 130 5.10 -7.74 8.67
N ILE A 131 4.09 -7.12 8.07
CA ILE A 131 4.06 -6.89 6.63
C ILE A 131 5.15 -5.85 6.32
N LYS A 132 6.14 -6.25 5.53
CA LYS A 132 7.30 -5.41 5.22
C LYS A 132 7.12 -4.65 3.91
N GLN A 133 6.57 -5.30 2.88
CA GLN A 133 6.32 -4.67 1.59
C GLN A 133 5.22 -5.39 0.82
N GLY A 134 4.71 -4.72 -0.21
CA GLY A 134 3.88 -5.34 -1.23
C GLY A 134 2.41 -5.52 -0.87
N VAL A 135 1.91 -4.85 0.16
CA VAL A 135 0.47 -4.68 0.37
C VAL A 135 -0.01 -3.43 -0.34
N ARG A 136 -1.02 -3.62 -1.17
CA ARG A 136 -1.67 -2.61 -2.00
C ARG A 136 -2.86 -1.99 -1.30
N GLU A 137 -3.71 -2.83 -0.74
CA GLU A 137 -4.95 -2.45 -0.09
C GLU A 137 -5.22 -3.38 1.09
N ILE A 138 -5.84 -2.84 2.14
CA ILE A 138 -6.39 -3.62 3.25
C ILE A 138 -7.91 -3.54 3.11
N ILE A 139 -8.51 -4.66 2.72
CA ILE A 139 -9.95 -4.80 2.56
C ILE A 139 -10.50 -5.33 3.88
N VAL A 140 -11.53 -4.68 4.43
CA VAL A 140 -12.25 -5.18 5.61
C VAL A 140 -13.60 -5.72 5.17
N LYS A 141 -13.81 -7.03 5.29
CA LYS A 141 -15.06 -7.72 4.95
C LYS A 141 -15.49 -8.61 6.10
N ASP A 142 -16.72 -8.42 6.59
CA ASP A 142 -17.32 -9.22 7.67
C ASP A 142 -16.46 -9.31 8.95
N GLY A 143 -15.70 -8.25 9.25
CA GLY A 143 -14.80 -8.20 10.41
C GLY A 143 -13.46 -8.91 10.23
N TYR A 144 -13.18 -9.44 9.03
CA TYR A 144 -11.89 -9.96 8.63
C TYR A 144 -11.13 -8.93 7.81
N PHE A 145 -9.81 -8.88 7.99
CA PHE A 145 -8.95 -8.18 7.07
C PHE A 145 -8.60 -9.15 5.93
N SER A 146 -8.31 -8.56 4.79
CA SER A 146 -7.84 -9.21 3.59
C SER A 146 -6.80 -8.28 2.97
N TYR A 147 -5.64 -8.80 2.63
CA TYR A 147 -4.56 -7.97 2.07
C TYR A 147 -4.45 -8.21 0.57
N LEU A 148 -4.73 -7.19 -0.23
CA LEU A 148 -4.41 -7.22 -1.65
C LEU A 148 -2.91 -6.99 -1.79
N VAL A 149 -2.20 -7.89 -2.47
CA VAL A 149 -0.75 -7.86 -2.60
C VAL A 149 -0.29 -7.63 -4.03
N ASP A 150 0.94 -7.15 -4.21
CA ASP A 150 1.59 -7.02 -5.50
C ASP A 150 2.34 -8.28 -5.93
N ASP A 151 3.12 -8.16 -7.00
CA ASP A 151 3.95 -9.24 -7.56
C ASP A 151 5.11 -9.67 -6.66
N ASN A 152 5.39 -8.92 -5.59
CA ASN A 152 6.53 -9.12 -4.71
C ASN A 152 6.23 -8.70 -3.25
N PHE A 153 5.43 -9.52 -2.59
CA PHE A 153 5.02 -9.30 -1.21
C PHE A 153 6.00 -9.92 -0.22
N SER A 154 6.27 -9.23 0.90
CA SER A 154 7.11 -9.82 1.95
C SER A 154 6.59 -9.59 3.37
N ILE A 155 6.71 -10.66 4.16
CA ILE A 155 6.40 -10.70 5.58
C ILE A 155 7.68 -10.96 6.35
N GLU A 156 7.90 -10.17 7.37
CA GLU A 156 8.92 -10.41 8.37
C GLU A 156 8.33 -11.18 9.54
N LEU A 157 8.83 -12.40 9.74
CA LEU A 157 8.61 -13.16 10.96
C LEU A 157 9.66 -12.74 12.00
N PRO A 158 9.25 -12.45 13.24
CA PRO A 158 10.22 -12.21 14.31
C PRO A 158 11.02 -13.48 14.60
N LYS A 159 12.15 -13.33 15.31
CA LYS A 159 12.98 -14.44 15.80
C LYS A 159 12.13 -15.60 16.34
N ILE A 160 12.33 -16.80 15.80
CA ILE A 160 11.58 -18.01 16.14
C ILE A 160 12.51 -18.99 16.88
N SER A 161 12.09 -19.51 18.03
CA SER A 161 12.91 -20.41 18.86
C SER A 161 12.67 -21.90 18.58
N GLU A 162 11.61 -22.24 17.86
CA GLU A 162 11.14 -23.61 17.62
C GLU A 162 10.72 -23.75 16.15
N THR A 163 10.58 -24.97 15.65
CA THR A 163 10.03 -25.19 14.30
C THR A 163 8.54 -24.84 14.30
N LEU A 164 8.11 -23.99 13.35
CA LEU A 164 6.72 -23.58 13.19
C LEU A 164 6.19 -23.98 11.81
N PRO A 165 5.03 -24.66 11.74
CA PRO A 165 4.25 -24.74 10.51
C PRO A 165 3.71 -23.36 10.15
N ILE A 166 3.87 -23.00 8.88
CA ILE A 166 3.32 -21.80 8.28
C ILE A 166 2.43 -22.23 7.12
N PHE A 167 1.16 -21.85 7.22
CA PHE A 167 0.20 -22.04 6.15
C PHE A 167 -0.14 -20.68 5.55
N LEU A 168 0.05 -20.53 4.24
CA LEU A 168 -0.30 -19.33 3.49
C LEU A 168 -1.23 -19.70 2.34
N SER A 169 -2.39 -19.07 2.26
CA SER A 169 -3.36 -19.20 1.18
C SER A 169 -3.54 -17.86 0.48
N LEU A 170 -3.30 -17.86 -0.83
CA LEU A 170 -3.44 -16.71 -1.71
C LEU A 170 -4.62 -16.98 -2.65
N LYS A 171 -5.54 -16.03 -2.74
CA LYS A 171 -6.72 -16.08 -3.60
C LYS A 171 -6.51 -15.16 -4.81
N PRO A 172 -6.66 -15.65 -6.03
CA PRO A 172 -6.57 -14.80 -7.22
C PRO A 172 -7.80 -13.90 -7.39
N HIS A 173 -7.57 -12.67 -7.87
CA HIS A 173 -8.62 -11.74 -8.36
C HIS A 173 -8.62 -11.60 -9.89
N CYS A 174 -7.71 -12.29 -10.59
CA CYS A 174 -7.65 -12.29 -12.04
C CYS A 174 -7.51 -13.72 -12.59
N GLU A 175 -8.16 -13.99 -13.72
CA GLU A 175 -8.15 -15.27 -14.45
C GLU A 175 -6.85 -15.45 -15.27
N ILE A 176 -5.72 -15.01 -14.72
CA ILE A 176 -4.41 -15.13 -15.37
C ILE A 176 -3.70 -16.30 -14.71
N GLU A 177 -3.24 -17.25 -15.51
CA GLU A 177 -2.38 -18.33 -15.04
C GLU A 177 -1.03 -17.76 -14.64
N THR A 178 -0.58 -18.08 -13.42
CA THR A 178 0.66 -17.55 -12.85
C THR A 178 1.41 -18.63 -12.08
N ASN A 179 2.71 -18.44 -11.93
CA ASN A 179 3.52 -19.20 -11.00
C ASN A 179 3.80 -18.35 -9.77
N VAL A 180 3.56 -18.92 -8.60
CA VAL A 180 3.76 -18.26 -7.31
C VAL A 180 4.89 -18.98 -6.59
N SER A 181 5.99 -18.26 -6.34
CA SER A 181 7.15 -18.78 -5.62
C SER A 181 7.22 -18.21 -4.21
N LEU A 182 7.43 -19.08 -3.23
CA LEU A 182 7.72 -18.75 -1.85
C LEU A 182 9.22 -18.84 -1.57
N PHE A 183 9.76 -17.75 -1.06
CA PHE A 183 11.14 -17.62 -0.62
C PHE A 183 11.20 -17.42 0.89
N ILE A 184 12.22 -17.98 1.54
CA ILE A 184 12.59 -17.69 2.92
C ILE A 184 14.02 -17.17 2.93
N ASN A 185 14.20 -15.93 3.43
CA ASN A 185 15.49 -15.24 3.46
C ASN A 185 16.18 -15.19 2.08
N GLY A 186 15.39 -15.03 1.01
CA GLY A 186 15.87 -14.98 -0.36
C GLY A 186 16.16 -16.34 -1.01
N LYS A 187 16.02 -17.45 -0.29
CA LYS A 187 16.12 -18.80 -0.85
C LYS A 187 14.73 -19.31 -1.22
N GLU A 188 14.56 -19.75 -2.47
CA GLU A 188 13.32 -20.38 -2.91
C GLU A 188 13.08 -21.70 -2.17
N ILE A 189 11.86 -21.88 -1.67
CA ILE A 189 11.44 -23.05 -0.91
C ILE A 189 10.46 -23.90 -1.72
N GLN A 190 9.50 -23.25 -2.36
CA GLN A 190 8.44 -23.92 -3.11
C GLN A 190 7.87 -22.98 -4.16
N THR A 191 7.52 -23.54 -5.32
CA THR A 191 6.77 -22.87 -6.38
C THR A 191 5.50 -23.66 -6.65
N GLN A 192 4.39 -22.95 -6.88
CA GLN A 192 3.11 -23.54 -7.25
C GLN A 192 2.53 -22.80 -8.44
N HIS A 193 1.96 -23.57 -9.37
CA HIS A 193 1.16 -23.03 -10.44
C HIS A 193 -0.22 -22.63 -9.90
N ASN A 194 -0.70 -21.45 -10.30
CA ASN A 194 -2.01 -20.91 -10.00
C ASN A 194 -2.77 -20.76 -11.33
N ASP A 195 -3.96 -21.36 -11.41
CA ASP A 195 -4.81 -21.37 -12.60
C ASP A 195 -5.69 -20.12 -12.74
N GLY A 196 -5.48 -19.09 -11.91
CA GLY A 196 -6.30 -17.88 -11.84
C GLY A 196 -7.66 -18.06 -11.16
N HIS A 197 -8.03 -19.29 -10.79
CA HIS A 197 -9.37 -19.62 -10.26
C HIS A 197 -9.33 -20.22 -8.86
N THR A 198 -8.26 -20.92 -8.52
CA THR A 198 -8.09 -21.63 -7.26
C THR A 198 -7.07 -20.93 -6.35
N ASN A 199 -7.21 -21.18 -5.04
CA ASN A 199 -6.27 -20.64 -4.07
C ASN A 199 -4.94 -21.37 -4.15
N THR A 200 -3.83 -20.65 -4.26
CA THR A 200 -2.49 -21.21 -4.05
C THR A 200 -2.22 -21.35 -2.57
N CYS A 201 -1.75 -22.51 -2.12
CA CYS A 201 -1.60 -22.81 -0.70
C CYS A 201 -0.21 -23.35 -0.39
N PHE A 202 0.60 -22.60 0.36
CA PHE A 202 1.90 -23.06 0.86
C PHE A 202 1.75 -23.62 2.27
N ASP A 203 2.31 -24.80 2.50
CA ASP A 203 2.45 -25.41 3.81
C ASP A 203 3.93 -25.72 4.04
N VAL A 204 4.60 -24.90 4.85
CA VAL A 204 6.04 -24.98 5.06
C VAL A 204 6.39 -25.05 6.53
N LEU A 205 7.37 -25.89 6.86
CA LEU A 205 7.97 -25.94 8.19
C LEU A 205 9.18 -25.00 8.22
N VAL A 206 9.14 -24.02 9.12
CA VAL A 206 10.25 -23.08 9.30
C VAL A 206 10.92 -23.35 10.63
N GLY A 207 12.20 -23.71 10.58
CA GLY A 207 12.99 -24.02 11.77
C GLY A 207 13.33 -22.80 12.64
N PRO A 208 13.96 -23.01 13.79
CA PRO A 208 14.47 -21.95 14.65
C PRO A 208 15.43 -21.03 13.89
N SER A 209 15.37 -19.73 14.18
CA SER A 209 16.26 -18.73 13.60
C SER A 209 16.71 -17.74 14.67
N GLU A 210 17.99 -17.34 14.62
CA GLU A 210 18.52 -16.31 15.50
C GLU A 210 18.16 -14.89 15.08
N LYS A 211 17.74 -14.73 13.81
CA LYS A 211 17.36 -13.47 13.19
C LYS A 211 15.89 -13.51 12.76
N ASN A 212 15.32 -12.34 12.51
CA ASN A 212 14.02 -12.26 11.86
C ASN A 212 14.12 -12.90 10.47
N MET A 213 13.06 -13.60 10.07
CA MET A 213 13.00 -14.26 8.78
C MET A 213 12.11 -13.49 7.83
N ILE A 214 12.50 -13.40 6.57
CA ILE A 214 11.72 -12.74 5.54
C ILE A 214 11.11 -13.83 4.67
N LEU A 215 9.79 -13.97 4.73
CA LEU A 215 9.01 -14.69 3.75
C LEU A 215 8.76 -13.74 2.59
N THR A 216 9.11 -14.13 1.37
CA THR A 216 8.78 -13.36 0.17
C THR A 216 7.95 -14.22 -0.77
N ILE A 217 6.86 -13.68 -1.27
CA ILE A 217 6.07 -14.26 -2.36
C ILE A 217 6.40 -13.49 -3.62
N GLN A 218 6.76 -14.20 -4.68
CA GLN A 218 6.93 -13.61 -6.01
C GLN A 218 6.01 -14.27 -7.01
N ILE A 219 5.39 -13.44 -7.84
CA ILE A 219 4.44 -13.89 -8.87
C ILE A 219 5.06 -13.62 -10.23
N HIS A 220 5.10 -14.66 -11.06
CA HIS A 220 5.71 -14.62 -12.38
C HIS A 220 4.85 -15.40 -13.39
N ASP A 221 4.98 -15.06 -14.66
CA ASP A 221 4.39 -15.83 -15.76
C ASP A 221 5.18 -17.13 -16.02
N GLU A 222 4.77 -17.89 -17.03
CA GLU A 222 5.45 -19.13 -17.45
C GLU A 222 6.90 -18.89 -17.93
N GLU A 223 7.19 -17.68 -18.41
CA GLU A 223 8.53 -17.28 -18.87
C GLU A 223 9.43 -16.80 -17.72
N GLY A 224 8.91 -16.77 -16.48
CA GLY A 224 9.64 -16.33 -15.29
C GLY A 224 9.68 -14.81 -15.12
N LYS A 225 8.95 -14.05 -15.93
CA LYS A 225 8.86 -12.60 -15.82
C LYS A 225 7.81 -12.24 -14.77
N ARG A 226 8.15 -11.27 -13.92
CA ARG A 226 7.22 -10.79 -12.88
C ARG A 226 6.02 -10.11 -13.51
N ILE A 227 4.85 -10.45 -13.01
CA ILE A 227 3.58 -9.90 -13.47
C ILE A 227 2.81 -9.34 -12.27
N PRO A 228 2.21 -8.13 -12.39
CA PRO A 228 1.28 -7.64 -11.40
C PRO A 228 0.08 -8.59 -11.38
N ALA A 229 -0.01 -9.41 -10.35
CA ALA A 229 -1.16 -10.26 -10.12
C ALA A 229 -1.90 -9.77 -8.88
N ASP A 230 -3.18 -9.49 -9.06
CA ASP A 230 -4.09 -9.13 -7.98
C ASP A 230 -4.36 -10.38 -7.14
N LEU A 231 -3.45 -10.70 -6.22
CA LEU A 231 -3.65 -11.76 -5.24
C LEU A 231 -4.11 -11.15 -3.91
N GLU A 232 -5.06 -11.81 -3.26
CA GLU A 232 -5.49 -11.52 -1.91
C GLU A 232 -4.91 -12.57 -0.96
N ILE A 233 -4.27 -12.13 0.12
CA ILE A 233 -3.96 -13.03 1.23
C ILE A 233 -5.29 -13.38 1.89
N ASN A 234 -5.79 -14.55 1.53
CA ASN A 234 -7.02 -15.08 2.09
C ASN A 234 -6.78 -15.64 3.49
N ARG A 235 -5.58 -16.19 3.75
CA ARG A 235 -5.25 -16.75 5.05
C ARG A 235 -3.75 -16.87 5.26
N LEU A 236 -3.23 -16.31 6.35
CA LEU A 236 -1.90 -16.64 6.89
C LEU A 236 -2.06 -17.22 8.30
N MET A 237 -1.60 -18.45 8.51
CA MET A 237 -1.59 -19.09 9.82
C MET A 237 -0.18 -19.43 10.26
N LEU A 238 0.12 -19.04 11.50
CA LEU A 238 1.34 -19.42 12.20
C LEU A 238 0.94 -20.32 13.37
N PHE A 239 1.41 -21.56 13.35
CA PHE A 239 1.12 -22.54 14.39
C PHE A 239 2.27 -22.57 15.40
N ASN A 240 2.09 -21.92 16.55
CA ASN A 240 2.97 -22.09 17.69
C ASN A 240 2.39 -23.15 18.63
N ASN A 241 3.26 -23.92 19.31
CA ASN A 241 2.87 -24.87 20.35
C ASN A 241 1.97 -24.25 21.44
N ARG A 242 2.00 -22.91 21.59
CA ARG A 242 1.22 -22.16 22.59
C ARG A 242 -0.05 -21.49 22.05
N TYR A 243 -0.12 -21.20 20.75
CA TYR A 243 -1.23 -20.47 20.14
C TYR A 243 -1.27 -20.64 18.62
N LYS A 244 -2.46 -20.47 18.04
CA LYS A 244 -2.63 -20.32 16.59
C LYS A 244 -2.83 -18.85 16.30
N LEU A 245 -1.91 -18.25 15.56
CA LEU A 245 -2.07 -16.88 15.11
C LEU A 245 -2.67 -16.90 13.70
N PHE A 246 -3.83 -16.27 13.58
CA PHE A 246 -4.51 -16.03 12.32
C PHE A 246 -4.23 -14.59 11.93
N VAL A 247 -3.62 -14.41 10.77
CA VAL A 247 -3.57 -13.14 10.08
C VAL A 247 -4.44 -13.34 8.85
N ASN A 248 -5.71 -12.99 9.03
CA ASN A 248 -6.61 -12.73 7.92
C ASN A 248 -6.38 -11.27 7.58
#